data_AF-A0A3E0H948-F1
#
_entry.id   AF-A0A3E0H948-F1
#
_cell.length_a   1.000
_cell.length_b   1.000
_cell.length_c   1.000
_cell.angle_alpha   90.00
_cell.angle_beta   90.00
_cell.angle_gamma   90.00
#
_symmetry.space_group_name_H-M   'P 1'
#
loop_
_entity.id
_entity.type
_entity.pdbx_description
1 polymer ?
#
loop_
_entity_poly.entity_id
_entity_poly.type
_entity_poly.pdbx_seq_one_letter_code
_entity_poly.pdbx_strand_id
1 'polypeptide(L)'
;MPPESLRANPESSTAADSALPEFQRQQLAFTAHLRDPSAVAAPTGIKPERLATYRELLFNNVINFVDITFPVAKAQLGEALWGRLTQRFFADFSCTSPFFYDISLHFREFVGALDWPELTALPWLESLLHYEWMELVADIDESPMAEAFDASAVLAMLNASDPKLSLAGPAWALAYQWRVHEWREHTDLSAVTAAPVCLMAIRADDAALSLKVHEITPLAAFLLEQLSEAEAPVRRSALIAAVCAAMPQAEAAEIREMTTAVLRDLIAHGLRLQAR
;
A
#
# COMPACT_ATOMS: atom_id res chain seq x y z
N MET A 1 15.27 23.69 4.89
CA MET A 1 16.39 23.03 5.61
C MET A 1 15.96 21.59 5.84
N PRO A 2 16.62 20.60 5.23
CA PRO A 2 16.24 19.21 5.43
C PRO A 2 16.75 18.70 6.79
N PRO A 3 16.08 17.70 7.39
CA PRO A 3 16.44 17.15 8.69
C PRO A 3 17.71 16.30 8.61
N GLU A 4 18.55 16.46 9.63
CA GLU A 4 19.93 16.01 9.73
C GLU A 4 20.05 14.57 10.29
N SER A 5 19.19 13.65 9.86
CA SER A 5 19.12 12.30 10.45
C SER A 5 19.06 11.19 9.40
N LEU A 6 20.09 11.09 8.55
CA LEU A 6 20.34 9.89 7.73
C LEU A 6 21.81 9.79 7.28
N ARG A 7 22.73 10.12 8.18
CA ARG A 7 24.13 9.66 8.07
C ARG A 7 24.36 8.65 9.17
N ALA A 8 24.21 7.36 8.84
CA ALA A 8 24.78 6.31 9.66
C ALA A 8 26.30 6.55 9.72
N ASN A 9 26.78 6.90 10.91
CA ASN A 9 28.19 7.13 11.16
C ASN A 9 28.88 5.76 11.14
N PRO A 10 29.78 5.44 10.18
CA PRO A 10 30.38 4.11 10.07
C PRO A 10 31.27 3.75 11.28
N GLU A 11 31.67 4.75 12.08
CA GLU A 11 32.52 4.57 13.26
C GLU A 11 31.75 4.16 14.53
N SER A 12 30.42 4.32 14.59
CA SER A 12 29.64 3.91 15.78
C SER A 12 29.23 2.43 15.77
N SER A 13 29.25 1.77 14.61
CA SER A 13 28.87 0.34 14.48
C SER A 13 29.99 -0.61 14.94
N THR A 14 31.25 -0.25 14.70
CA THR A 14 32.40 -1.13 14.92
C THR A 14 32.75 -1.32 16.40
N ALA A 15 32.50 -0.33 17.25
CA ALA A 15 32.73 -0.44 18.70
C ALA A 15 31.70 -1.35 19.39
N ALA A 16 30.42 -1.27 18.98
CA ALA A 16 29.33 -2.07 19.55
C ALA A 16 29.45 -3.57 19.18
N ASP A 17 29.88 -3.88 17.95
CA ASP A 17 30.06 -5.27 17.51
C ASP A 17 31.19 -6.00 18.24
N SER A 18 32.19 -5.28 18.77
CA SER A 18 33.32 -5.87 19.49
C SER A 18 32.93 -6.46 20.86
N ALA A 19 31.78 -6.06 21.42
CA ALA A 19 31.26 -6.50 22.71
C ALA A 19 30.37 -7.76 22.63
N LEU A 20 30.00 -8.22 21.43
CA LEU A 20 29.11 -9.37 21.23
C LEU A 20 29.86 -10.71 21.34
N PRO A 21 29.22 -11.81 21.80
CA PRO A 21 29.79 -13.15 21.73
C PRO A 21 30.29 -13.54 20.33
N GLU A 22 31.35 -14.35 20.26
CA GLU A 22 32.00 -14.72 19.00
C GLU A 22 31.04 -15.32 17.96
N PHE A 23 30.10 -16.17 18.40
CA PHE A 23 29.11 -16.77 17.50
C PHE A 23 28.19 -15.72 16.86
N GLN A 24 27.82 -14.66 17.60
CA GLN A 24 26.95 -13.59 17.07
C GLN A 24 27.70 -12.75 16.05
N ARG A 25 28.98 -12.44 16.30
CA ARG A 25 29.83 -11.75 15.32
C ARG A 25 29.99 -12.57 14.03
N GLN A 26 30.14 -13.88 14.14
CA GLN A 26 30.19 -14.78 12.97
C GLN A 26 28.85 -14.79 12.21
N GLN A 27 27.70 -14.80 12.90
CA GLN A 27 26.38 -14.70 12.27
C GLN A 27 26.14 -13.36 11.58
N LEU A 28 26.57 -12.25 12.21
CA LEU A 28 26.48 -10.91 11.61
C LEU A 28 27.36 -10.80 10.36
N ALA A 29 28.62 -11.23 10.43
CA ALA A 29 29.51 -11.24 9.27
C ALA A 29 28.98 -12.14 8.13
N PHE A 30 28.41 -13.30 8.47
CA PHE A 30 27.78 -14.19 7.50
C PHE A 30 26.58 -13.53 6.83
N THR A 31 25.64 -12.98 7.60
CA THR A 31 24.44 -12.34 7.04
C THR A 31 24.74 -11.06 6.27
N ALA A 32 25.73 -10.28 6.70
CA ALA A 32 26.21 -9.10 5.97
C ALA A 32 26.81 -9.48 4.61
N HIS A 33 27.65 -10.53 4.55
CA HIS A 33 28.17 -11.04 3.28
C HIS A 33 27.06 -11.60 2.39
N LEU A 34 26.10 -12.32 2.97
CA LEU A 34 24.97 -12.82 2.19
C LEU A 34 24.11 -11.71 1.61
N ARG A 35 24.04 -10.51 2.22
CA ARG A 35 23.28 -9.34 1.73
C ARG A 35 24.02 -8.56 0.65
N ASP A 36 25.30 -8.26 0.87
CA ASP A 36 26.15 -7.55 -0.09
C ASP A 36 27.54 -8.21 -0.21
N PRO A 37 27.67 -9.25 -1.06
CA PRO A 37 28.93 -9.96 -1.23
C PRO A 37 30.00 -9.11 -1.94
N SER A 38 29.62 -8.00 -2.56
CA SER A 38 30.55 -7.09 -3.25
C SER A 38 31.22 -6.12 -2.28
N ALA A 39 30.52 -5.69 -1.24
CA ALA A 39 31.03 -4.78 -0.22
C ALA A 39 31.58 -5.49 1.03
N VAL A 40 31.09 -6.69 1.35
CA VAL A 40 31.46 -7.41 2.59
C VAL A 40 32.25 -8.67 2.27
N ALA A 41 33.40 -8.84 2.92
CA ALA A 41 34.26 -10.02 2.72
C ALA A 41 33.58 -11.31 3.19
N ALA A 42 33.87 -12.42 2.49
CA ALA A 42 33.35 -13.72 2.87
C ALA A 42 33.87 -14.16 4.26
N PRO A 43 33.00 -14.71 5.12
CA PRO A 43 33.42 -15.23 6.42
C PRO A 43 34.37 -16.42 6.26
N THR A 44 35.38 -16.49 7.13
CA THR A 44 36.37 -17.56 7.13
C THR A 44 35.75 -18.92 7.45
N GLY A 45 36.18 -19.99 6.77
CA GLY A 45 35.78 -21.36 7.09
C GLY A 45 34.51 -21.86 6.38
N ILE A 46 33.89 -21.03 5.53
CA ILE A 46 32.73 -21.44 4.71
C ILE A 46 33.14 -21.46 3.24
N LYS A 47 32.75 -22.53 2.53
CA LYS A 47 33.02 -22.67 1.09
C LYS A 47 32.22 -21.62 0.30
N PRO A 48 32.83 -20.92 -0.68
CA PRO A 48 32.13 -19.93 -1.52
C PRO A 48 30.85 -20.47 -2.18
N GLU A 49 30.88 -21.72 -2.65
CA GLU A 49 29.71 -22.39 -3.24
C GLU A 49 28.51 -22.44 -2.29
N ARG A 50 28.74 -22.70 -0.99
CA ARG A 50 27.67 -22.74 0.02
C ARG A 50 27.11 -21.34 0.28
N LEU A 51 27.97 -20.32 0.30
CA LEU A 51 27.54 -18.92 0.46
C LEU A 51 26.65 -18.49 -0.71
N ALA A 52 27.04 -18.85 -1.94
CA ALA A 52 26.23 -18.57 -3.12
C ALA A 52 24.84 -19.24 -3.03
N THR A 53 24.78 -20.55 -2.72
CA THR A 53 23.50 -21.25 -2.55
C THR A 53 22.62 -20.63 -1.46
N TYR A 54 23.20 -20.26 -0.31
CA TYR A 54 22.42 -19.63 0.76
C TYR A 54 21.93 -18.22 0.38
N ARG A 55 22.76 -17.43 -0.30
CA ARG A 55 22.35 -16.13 -0.81
C ARG A 55 21.19 -16.28 -1.79
N GLU A 56 21.31 -17.17 -2.77
CA GLU A 56 20.27 -17.41 -3.78
C GLU A 56 18.95 -17.80 -3.11
N LEU A 57 18.98 -18.72 -2.15
CA LEU A 57 17.77 -19.13 -1.43
C LEU A 57 17.10 -17.96 -0.69
N LEU A 58 17.88 -17.19 0.08
CA LEU A 58 17.34 -16.06 0.83
C LEU A 58 16.86 -14.93 -0.08
N PHE A 59 17.62 -14.62 -1.13
CA PHE A 59 17.25 -13.64 -2.14
C PHE A 59 15.94 -14.01 -2.80
N ASN A 60 15.83 -15.23 -3.31
CA ASN A 60 14.61 -15.71 -3.97
C ASN A 60 13.43 -15.71 -3.00
N ASN A 61 13.62 -16.12 -1.74
CA ASN A 61 12.55 -16.10 -0.75
C ASN A 61 12.00 -14.68 -0.51
N VAL A 62 12.85 -13.66 -0.43
CA VAL A 62 12.39 -12.27 -0.23
C VAL A 62 11.81 -11.70 -1.52
N ILE A 63 12.53 -11.84 -2.63
CA ILE A 63 12.17 -11.17 -3.89
C ILE A 63 10.96 -11.84 -4.57
N ASN A 64 10.69 -13.12 -4.33
CA ASN A 64 9.45 -13.75 -4.83
C ASN A 64 8.19 -13.05 -4.30
N PHE A 65 8.18 -12.56 -3.06
CA PHE A 65 7.02 -11.80 -2.54
C PHE A 65 6.87 -10.47 -3.28
N VAL A 66 7.98 -9.75 -3.48
CA VAL A 66 7.99 -8.50 -4.25
C VAL A 66 7.50 -8.73 -5.67
N ASP A 67 8.00 -9.77 -6.34
CA ASP A 67 7.63 -10.12 -7.72
C ASP A 67 6.15 -10.48 -7.86
N ILE A 68 5.58 -11.19 -6.87
CA ILE A 68 4.16 -11.57 -6.86
C ILE A 68 3.27 -10.36 -6.57
N THR A 69 3.71 -9.43 -5.70
CA THR A 69 2.92 -8.24 -5.36
C THR A 69 2.97 -7.16 -6.44
N PHE A 70 4.06 -7.05 -7.22
CA PHE A 70 4.25 -5.95 -8.17
C PHE A 70 4.48 -6.41 -9.63
N PRO A 71 3.63 -7.30 -10.19
CA PRO A 71 3.85 -7.86 -11.52
C PRO A 71 3.85 -6.80 -12.63
N VAL A 72 2.96 -5.80 -12.57
CA VAL A 72 2.85 -4.73 -13.56
C VAL A 72 4.05 -3.80 -13.43
N ALA A 73 4.40 -3.32 -12.23
CA ALA A 73 5.58 -2.47 -12.07
C ALA A 73 6.87 -3.16 -12.53
N LYS A 74 7.04 -4.45 -12.22
CA LYS A 74 8.15 -5.28 -12.71
C LYS A 74 8.23 -5.30 -14.23
N ALA A 75 7.10 -5.55 -14.89
CA ALA A 75 7.04 -5.58 -16.35
C ALA A 75 7.38 -4.21 -16.97
N GLN A 76 6.86 -3.12 -16.40
CA GLN A 76 7.05 -1.76 -16.92
C GLN A 76 8.46 -1.21 -16.70
N LEU A 77 9.13 -1.59 -15.60
CA LEU A 77 10.52 -1.20 -15.33
C LEU A 77 11.52 -2.03 -16.15
N GLY A 78 11.14 -3.24 -16.55
CA GLY A 78 11.98 -4.18 -17.27
C GLY A 78 13.04 -4.85 -16.38
N GLU A 79 13.56 -5.98 -16.85
CA GLU A 79 14.43 -6.87 -16.06
C GLU A 79 15.68 -6.17 -15.52
N ALA A 80 16.28 -5.27 -16.29
CA ALA A 80 17.51 -4.59 -15.91
C ALA A 80 17.32 -3.64 -14.73
N LEU A 81 16.31 -2.77 -14.78
CA LEU A 81 16.05 -1.81 -13.70
C LEU A 81 15.46 -2.53 -12.48
N TRP A 82 14.52 -3.45 -12.69
CA TRP A 82 13.94 -4.28 -11.63
C TRP A 82 14.99 -5.12 -10.90
N GLY A 83 15.92 -5.74 -11.64
CA GLY A 83 17.03 -6.51 -11.08
C GLY A 83 17.94 -5.65 -10.20
N ARG A 84 18.27 -4.43 -10.61
CA ARG A 84 19.04 -3.51 -9.76
C ARG A 84 18.27 -3.10 -8.50
N LEU A 85 16.97 -2.79 -8.63
CA LEU A 85 16.11 -2.42 -7.50
C LEU A 85 16.04 -3.53 -6.46
N THR A 86 15.72 -4.75 -6.89
CA THR A 86 15.60 -5.92 -6.01
C THR A 86 16.93 -6.32 -5.36
N GLN A 87 18.05 -6.22 -6.09
CA GLN A 87 19.39 -6.43 -5.51
C GLN A 87 19.71 -5.38 -4.44
N ARG A 88 19.43 -4.10 -4.71
CA ARG A 88 19.66 -3.02 -3.75
C ARG A 88 18.74 -3.15 -2.55
N PHE A 89 17.46 -3.43 -2.78
CA PHE A 89 16.49 -3.70 -1.73
C PHE A 89 16.99 -4.83 -0.84
N PHE A 90 17.36 -5.98 -1.39
CA PHE A 90 17.83 -7.12 -0.58
C PHE A 90 19.08 -6.79 0.26
N ALA A 91 19.98 -5.95 -0.26
CA ALA A 91 21.15 -5.50 0.47
C ALA A 91 20.80 -4.59 1.67
N ASP A 92 19.86 -3.66 1.48
CA ASP A 92 19.46 -2.67 2.48
C ASP A 92 18.33 -3.17 3.41
N PHE A 93 17.59 -4.18 2.99
CA PHE A 93 16.39 -4.64 3.66
C PHE A 93 16.70 -5.38 4.96
N SER A 94 16.10 -4.86 6.03
CA SER A 94 16.04 -5.50 7.34
C SER A 94 14.61 -5.91 7.66
N CYS A 95 14.34 -7.22 7.73
CA CYS A 95 13.10 -7.71 8.31
C CYS A 95 13.06 -7.32 9.79
N THR A 96 12.17 -6.39 10.14
CA THR A 96 11.80 -6.08 11.52
C THR A 96 10.48 -6.73 11.90
N SER A 97 9.65 -7.05 10.91
CA SER A 97 8.37 -7.72 11.08
C SER A 97 8.45 -9.24 10.87
N PRO A 98 7.67 -10.04 11.63
CA PRO A 98 7.50 -11.46 11.36
C PRO A 98 6.61 -11.77 10.15
N PHE A 99 5.92 -10.79 9.59
CA PHE A 99 4.95 -11.02 8.51
C PHE A 99 5.56 -10.83 7.12
N PHE A 100 5.38 -11.83 6.24
CA PHE A 100 5.94 -11.81 4.89
C PHE A 100 5.32 -10.74 3.98
N TYR A 101 4.05 -10.37 4.21
CA TYR A 101 3.40 -9.31 3.44
C TYR A 101 4.01 -7.91 3.69
N ASP A 102 4.71 -7.71 4.81
CA ASP A 102 5.42 -6.45 5.10
C ASP A 102 6.64 -6.26 4.20
N ILE A 103 7.15 -7.33 3.58
CA ILE A 103 8.23 -7.23 2.59
C ILE A 103 7.79 -6.32 1.44
N SER A 104 6.57 -6.50 0.95
CA SER A 104 6.05 -5.72 -0.18
C SER A 104 5.80 -4.26 0.19
N LEU A 105 5.32 -3.98 1.41
CA LEU A 105 5.21 -2.61 1.92
C LEU A 105 6.58 -1.94 2.00
N HIS A 106 7.55 -2.59 2.65
CA HIS A 106 8.91 -2.06 2.76
C HIS A 106 9.58 -1.87 1.39
N PHE A 107 9.31 -2.74 0.42
CA PHE A 107 9.81 -2.55 -0.95
C PHE A 107 9.24 -1.28 -1.60
N ARG A 108 7.92 -1.06 -1.49
CA ARG A 108 7.28 0.16 -1.99
C ARG A 108 7.89 1.41 -1.34
N GLU A 109 8.02 1.43 -0.03
CA GLU A 109 8.63 2.54 0.72
C GLU A 109 10.09 2.77 0.33
N PHE A 110 10.85 1.68 0.19
CA PHE A 110 12.23 1.71 -0.28
C PHE A 110 12.32 2.36 -1.66
N VAL A 111 11.49 1.95 -2.64
CA VAL A 111 11.48 2.54 -3.98
C VAL A 111 11.14 4.03 -3.93
N GLY A 112 10.17 4.44 -3.11
CA GLY A 112 9.80 5.85 -2.94
C GLY A 112 10.89 6.71 -2.29
N ALA A 113 11.80 6.10 -1.52
CA ALA A 113 12.92 6.79 -0.89
C ALA A 113 14.19 6.86 -1.76
N LEU A 114 14.24 6.16 -2.90
CA LEU A 114 15.39 6.17 -3.79
C LEU A 114 15.43 7.43 -4.67
N ASP A 115 16.61 8.05 -4.75
CA ASP A 115 16.90 9.16 -5.66
C ASP A 115 17.61 8.66 -6.93
N TRP A 116 17.01 7.68 -7.60
CA TRP A 116 17.53 7.14 -8.86
C TRP A 116 16.92 7.90 -10.04
N PRO A 117 17.73 8.51 -10.93
CA PRO A 117 17.23 9.31 -12.05
C PRO A 117 16.22 8.56 -12.93
N GLU A 118 16.42 7.25 -13.12
CA GLU A 118 15.51 6.41 -13.91
C GLU A 118 14.13 6.26 -13.27
N LEU A 119 14.02 6.29 -11.94
CA LEU A 119 12.75 6.21 -11.22
C LEU A 119 12.08 7.59 -11.18
N THR A 120 12.85 8.66 -10.96
CA THR A 120 12.34 10.03 -10.98
C THR A 120 11.74 10.40 -12.34
N ALA A 121 12.21 9.78 -13.42
CA ALA A 121 11.64 9.92 -14.76
C ALA A 121 10.28 9.22 -14.95
N LEU A 122 9.84 8.42 -13.98
CA LEU A 122 8.60 7.63 -14.03
C LEU A 122 7.61 8.15 -12.97
N PRO A 123 6.92 9.28 -13.23
CA PRO A 123 6.11 9.95 -12.21
C PRO A 123 4.91 9.11 -11.74
N TRP A 124 4.51 8.10 -12.51
CA TRP A 124 3.42 7.18 -12.19
C TRP A 124 3.81 6.00 -11.29
N LEU A 125 5.11 5.76 -11.07
CA LEU A 125 5.60 4.54 -10.42
C LEU A 125 5.07 4.38 -8.98
N GLU A 126 5.08 5.46 -8.20
CA GLU A 126 4.58 5.43 -6.83
C GLU A 126 3.08 5.07 -6.77
N SER A 127 2.29 5.65 -7.67
CA SER A 127 0.85 5.35 -7.78
C SER A 127 0.62 3.88 -8.17
N LEU A 128 1.42 3.35 -9.10
CA LEU A 128 1.31 1.96 -9.54
C LEU A 128 1.68 0.99 -8.41
N LEU A 129 2.82 1.20 -7.75
CA LEU A 129 3.23 0.38 -6.60
C LEU A 129 2.21 0.45 -5.47
N HIS A 130 1.64 1.62 -5.18
CA HIS A 130 0.58 1.71 -4.18
C HIS A 130 -0.65 0.90 -4.57
N TYR A 131 -1.10 1.00 -5.82
CA TYR A 131 -2.27 0.27 -6.29
C TYR A 131 -2.07 -1.26 -6.23
N GLU A 132 -0.95 -1.77 -6.75
CA GLU A 132 -0.66 -3.22 -6.70
C GLU A 132 -0.52 -3.72 -5.26
N TRP A 133 0.10 -2.93 -4.37
CA TRP A 133 0.13 -3.25 -2.93
C TRP A 133 -1.26 -3.26 -2.29
N MET A 134 -2.17 -2.37 -2.69
CA MET A 134 -3.55 -2.37 -2.20
C MET A 134 -4.32 -3.65 -2.56
N GLU A 135 -3.97 -4.34 -3.64
CA GLU A 135 -4.55 -5.66 -3.96
C GLU A 135 -4.14 -6.70 -2.91
N LEU A 136 -2.87 -6.70 -2.49
CA LEU A 136 -2.39 -7.55 -1.39
C LEU A 136 -3.06 -7.16 -0.06
N VAL A 137 -3.16 -5.87 0.25
CA VAL A 137 -3.81 -5.38 1.48
C VAL A 137 -5.24 -5.92 1.59
N ALA A 138 -6.00 -5.87 0.49
CA ALA A 138 -7.36 -6.38 0.50
C ALA A 138 -7.45 -7.91 0.61
N ASP A 139 -6.51 -8.64 0.04
CA ASP A 139 -6.45 -10.11 0.16
C ASP A 139 -6.25 -10.54 1.62
N ILE A 140 -5.32 -9.87 2.32
CA ILE A 140 -4.93 -10.23 3.70
C ILE A 140 -5.76 -9.55 4.79
N ASP A 141 -6.67 -8.62 4.45
CA ASP A 141 -7.46 -7.90 5.44
C ASP A 141 -8.32 -8.87 6.28
N GLU A 142 -8.26 -8.76 7.61
CA GLU A 142 -9.00 -9.64 8.53
C GLU A 142 -10.21 -8.95 9.15
N SER A 143 -10.55 -7.74 8.70
CA SER A 143 -11.64 -6.95 9.27
C SER A 143 -12.98 -7.69 9.09
N PRO A 144 -13.89 -7.61 10.08
CA PRO A 144 -15.17 -8.26 10.00
C PRO A 144 -15.97 -7.78 8.78
N MET A 145 -16.40 -8.72 7.95
CA MET A 145 -17.33 -8.46 6.87
C MET A 145 -18.73 -8.93 7.28
N ALA A 146 -19.74 -8.09 7.10
CA ALA A 146 -21.11 -8.48 7.42
C ALA A 146 -21.57 -9.65 6.53
N GLU A 147 -21.97 -10.76 7.16
CA GLU A 147 -22.45 -11.98 6.49
C GLU A 147 -23.72 -11.75 5.65
N ALA A 148 -24.55 -10.79 6.07
CA ALA A 148 -25.74 -10.36 5.34
C ALA A 148 -25.78 -8.83 5.27
N PHE A 149 -25.76 -8.29 4.04
CA PHE A 149 -25.93 -6.87 3.78
C PHE A 149 -27.27 -6.62 3.09
N ASP A 150 -28.21 -5.99 3.81
CA ASP A 150 -29.47 -5.52 3.24
C ASP A 150 -29.36 -4.04 2.88
N ALA A 151 -28.98 -3.77 1.63
CA ALA A 151 -28.91 -2.43 1.08
C ALA A 151 -30.24 -1.67 1.24
N SER A 152 -31.39 -2.33 1.11
CA SER A 152 -32.70 -1.65 1.20
C SER A 152 -32.98 -1.17 2.63
N ALA A 153 -32.65 -1.98 3.64
CA ALA A 153 -32.77 -1.58 5.04
C ALA A 153 -31.86 -0.39 5.38
N VAL A 154 -30.62 -0.39 4.89
CA VAL A 154 -29.67 0.70 5.10
C VAL A 154 -30.15 1.98 4.40
N LEU A 155 -30.62 1.88 3.16
CA LEU A 155 -31.18 3.01 2.40
C LEU A 155 -32.41 3.61 3.10
N ALA A 156 -33.26 2.78 3.72
CA ALA A 156 -34.39 3.25 4.52
C ALA A 156 -33.91 4.01 5.77
N MET A 157 -32.88 3.50 6.46
CA MET A 157 -32.28 4.15 7.63
C MET A 157 -31.56 5.47 7.28
N LEU A 158 -30.99 5.60 6.09
CA LEU A 158 -30.42 6.87 5.62
C LEU A 158 -31.45 8.01 5.50
N ASN A 159 -32.75 7.67 5.42
CA ASN A 159 -33.84 8.64 5.44
C ASN A 159 -34.31 9.01 6.85
N ALA A 160 -33.84 8.30 7.89
CA ALA A 160 -34.06 8.71 9.27
C ALA A 160 -33.32 10.05 9.57
N SER A 161 -33.72 10.74 10.64
CA SER A 161 -33.26 12.13 10.84
C SER A 161 -31.73 12.28 10.97
N ASP A 162 -31.06 11.31 11.62
CA ASP A 162 -29.61 11.33 11.86
C ASP A 162 -29.06 9.94 12.26
N PRO A 163 -28.99 8.98 11.33
CA PRO A 163 -28.45 7.65 11.62
C PRO A 163 -26.94 7.72 11.90
N LYS A 164 -26.44 6.77 12.71
CA LYS A 164 -25.02 6.50 12.85
C LYS A 164 -24.58 5.48 11.82
N LEU A 165 -23.50 5.78 11.10
CA LEU A 165 -22.99 5.04 9.96
C LEU A 165 -21.59 4.51 10.27
N SER A 166 -21.33 3.26 9.92
CA SER A 166 -19.98 2.68 9.92
C SER A 166 -19.84 1.73 8.74
N LEU A 167 -18.60 1.47 8.30
CA LEU A 167 -18.34 0.43 7.32
C LEU A 167 -18.73 -0.94 7.89
N ALA A 168 -19.27 -1.79 7.03
CA ALA A 168 -19.66 -3.18 7.32
C ALA A 168 -18.84 -4.19 6.51
N GLY A 169 -17.66 -3.77 6.07
CA GLY A 169 -16.65 -4.55 5.36
C GLY A 169 -15.50 -3.64 4.91
N PRO A 170 -14.37 -4.22 4.44
CA PRO A 170 -13.21 -3.44 4.02
C PRO A 170 -13.50 -2.60 2.78
N ALA A 171 -13.27 -1.30 2.90
CA ALA A 171 -13.41 -0.34 1.81
C ALA A 171 -12.40 0.81 1.99
N TRP A 172 -11.79 1.21 0.89
CA TRP A 172 -10.76 2.25 0.86
C TRP A 172 -11.07 3.29 -0.23
N ALA A 173 -10.82 4.56 0.08
CA ALA A 173 -10.78 5.61 -0.92
C ALA A 173 -9.34 5.69 -1.48
N LEU A 174 -9.19 5.51 -2.80
CA LEU A 174 -7.90 5.64 -3.47
C LEU A 174 -7.96 6.81 -4.46
N ALA A 175 -6.92 7.65 -4.49
CA ALA A 175 -6.82 8.77 -5.41
C ALA A 175 -5.47 8.72 -6.13
N TYR A 176 -5.50 8.78 -7.46
CA TYR A 176 -4.31 8.70 -8.29
C TYR A 176 -4.31 9.79 -9.36
N GLN A 177 -3.12 10.25 -9.75
CA GLN A 177 -2.93 11.16 -10.88
C GLN A 177 -2.91 10.42 -12.23
N TRP A 178 -2.81 9.09 -12.20
CA TRP A 178 -2.84 8.21 -13.37
C TRP A 178 -3.80 7.05 -13.11
N ARG A 179 -4.37 6.50 -14.19
CA ARG A 179 -5.33 5.39 -14.13
C ARG A 179 -4.63 4.04 -13.99
N VAL A 180 -3.79 3.92 -12.97
CA VAL A 180 -2.90 2.76 -12.73
C VAL A 180 -3.67 1.44 -12.56
N HIS A 181 -4.91 1.50 -12.06
CA HIS A 181 -5.81 0.36 -11.91
C HIS A 181 -6.21 -0.31 -13.24
N GLU A 182 -6.08 0.39 -14.37
CA GLU A 182 -6.34 -0.13 -15.71
C GLU A 182 -5.11 -0.80 -16.34
N TRP A 183 -3.91 -0.59 -15.75
CA TRP A 183 -2.67 -1.06 -16.34
C TRP A 183 -2.47 -2.55 -16.10
N ARG A 184 -1.80 -3.18 -17.06
CA ARG A 184 -1.43 -4.59 -17.08
C ARG A 184 0.03 -4.69 -17.51
N GLU A 185 0.62 -5.87 -17.40
CA GLU A 185 2.03 -6.11 -17.74
C GLU A 185 2.41 -5.65 -19.16
N HIS A 186 1.46 -5.67 -20.10
CA HIS A 186 1.68 -5.32 -21.51
C HIS A 186 1.12 -3.94 -21.91
N THR A 187 0.68 -3.13 -20.94
CA THR A 187 0.23 -1.76 -21.20
C THR A 187 1.39 -0.91 -21.72
N ASP A 188 1.18 -0.19 -22.82
CA ASP A 188 2.17 0.78 -23.33
C ASP A 188 2.08 2.09 -22.56
N LEU A 189 3.12 2.42 -21.79
CA LEU A 189 3.21 3.64 -20.98
C LEU A 189 4.11 4.72 -21.61
N SER A 190 4.58 4.53 -22.85
CA SER A 190 5.50 5.47 -23.51
C SER A 190 4.92 6.87 -23.75
N ALA A 191 3.59 6.97 -23.87
CA ALA A 191 2.87 8.22 -24.10
C ALA A 191 1.77 8.48 -23.06
N VAL A 192 1.89 7.92 -21.85
CA VAL A 192 0.86 8.05 -20.83
C VAL A 192 0.77 9.49 -20.32
N THR A 193 -0.46 10.01 -20.24
CA THR A 193 -0.74 11.34 -19.70
C THR A 193 -1.38 11.24 -18.33
N ALA A 194 -1.20 12.27 -17.49
CA ALA A 194 -1.92 12.37 -16.23
C ALA A 194 -3.44 12.38 -16.50
N ALA A 195 -4.15 11.52 -15.80
CA ALA A 195 -5.60 11.35 -15.85
C ALA A 195 -6.07 11.07 -14.42
N PRO A 196 -6.31 12.13 -13.62
CA PRO A 196 -6.68 11.98 -12.22
C PRO A 196 -7.96 11.18 -12.05
N VAL A 197 -7.97 10.28 -11.06
CA VAL A 197 -9.09 9.39 -10.77
C VAL A 197 -9.22 9.16 -9.27
N CYS A 198 -10.46 9.09 -8.79
CA CYS A 198 -10.79 8.62 -7.45
C CYS A 198 -11.50 7.28 -7.57
N LEU A 199 -11.14 6.33 -6.71
CA LEU A 199 -11.67 4.98 -6.71
C LEU A 199 -12.21 4.64 -5.32
N MET A 200 -13.36 3.98 -5.29
CA MET A 200 -13.77 3.15 -4.17
C MET A 200 -13.21 1.76 -4.42
N ALA A 201 -12.31 1.32 -3.55
CA ALA A 201 -11.76 -0.03 -3.58
C ALA A 201 -12.44 -0.83 -2.46
N ILE A 202 -13.06 -1.95 -2.78
CA ILE A 202 -13.75 -2.83 -1.83
C ILE A 202 -13.20 -4.23 -1.95
N ARG A 203 -13.06 -4.92 -0.81
CA ARG A 203 -12.76 -6.35 -0.84
C ARG A 203 -14.00 -7.11 -1.32
N ALA A 204 -13.83 -7.90 -2.38
CA ALA A 204 -14.90 -8.73 -2.88
C ALA A 204 -15.18 -9.91 -1.93
N ASP A 205 -16.47 -10.24 -1.83
CA ASP A 205 -16.97 -11.43 -1.15
C ASP A 205 -17.06 -12.60 -2.13
N ASP A 206 -15.95 -12.87 -2.83
CA ASP A 206 -15.79 -14.03 -3.70
C ASP A 206 -14.62 -14.89 -3.23
N ALA A 207 -14.53 -16.12 -3.76
CA ALA A 207 -13.53 -17.09 -3.34
C ALA A 207 -12.08 -16.64 -3.57
N ALA A 208 -11.87 -15.62 -4.42
CA ALA A 208 -10.57 -15.04 -4.70
C ALA A 208 -10.26 -13.80 -3.83
N LEU A 209 -11.22 -13.34 -3.01
CA LEU A 209 -11.11 -12.17 -2.12
C LEU A 209 -10.53 -10.92 -2.79
N SER A 210 -10.80 -10.78 -4.10
CA SER A 210 -10.14 -9.82 -4.98
C SER A 210 -10.52 -8.36 -4.66
N LEU A 211 -9.61 -7.43 -4.91
CA LEU A 211 -9.92 -6.00 -4.87
C LEU A 211 -10.84 -5.63 -6.04
N LYS A 212 -12.05 -5.15 -5.74
CA LYS A 212 -12.96 -4.56 -6.74
C LYS A 212 -12.88 -3.05 -6.62
N VAL A 213 -12.67 -2.38 -7.75
CA VAL A 213 -12.60 -0.92 -7.82
C VAL A 213 -13.77 -0.34 -8.62
N HIS A 214 -14.30 0.77 -8.14
CA HIS A 214 -15.31 1.58 -8.80
C HIS A 214 -14.83 3.02 -8.86
N GLU A 215 -14.89 3.65 -10.02
CA GLU A 215 -14.63 5.09 -10.11
C GLU A 215 -15.70 5.88 -9.39
N ILE A 216 -15.27 6.84 -8.58
CA ILE A 216 -16.13 7.66 -7.76
C ILE A 216 -15.75 9.14 -7.89
N THR A 217 -16.65 10.02 -7.46
CA THR A 217 -16.34 11.46 -7.40
C THR A 217 -15.40 11.77 -6.23
N PRO A 218 -14.67 12.89 -6.25
CA PRO A 218 -13.85 13.33 -5.11
C PRO A 218 -14.64 13.48 -3.80
N LEU A 219 -15.91 13.92 -3.89
CA LEU A 219 -16.79 14.01 -2.72
C LEU A 219 -17.11 12.63 -2.14
N ALA A 220 -17.34 11.64 -3.00
CA ALA A 220 -17.57 10.26 -2.57
C ALA A 220 -16.31 9.67 -1.92
N ALA A 221 -15.13 9.95 -2.47
CA ALA A 221 -13.85 9.54 -1.88
C ALA A 221 -13.66 10.17 -0.49
N PHE A 222 -13.91 11.47 -0.36
CA PHE A 222 -13.87 12.18 0.92
C PHE A 222 -14.81 11.56 1.96
N LEU A 223 -16.06 11.27 1.61
CA LEU A 223 -17.01 10.64 2.53
C LEU A 223 -16.59 9.23 2.93
N LEU A 224 -16.03 8.45 1.99
CA LEU A 224 -15.52 7.12 2.27
C LEU A 224 -14.32 7.15 3.21
N GLU A 225 -13.38 8.09 3.01
CA GLU A 225 -12.23 8.31 3.89
C GLU A 225 -12.68 8.67 5.32
N GLN A 226 -13.66 9.58 5.46
CA GLN A 226 -14.24 9.91 6.77
C GLN A 226 -14.89 8.70 7.47
N LEU A 227 -15.42 7.74 6.70
CA LEU A 227 -16.01 6.51 7.24
C LEU A 227 -14.95 5.46 7.57
N SER A 228 -13.85 5.39 6.81
CA SER A 228 -12.78 4.41 7.02
C SER A 228 -11.87 4.77 8.19
N GLU A 229 -11.60 6.05 8.42
CA GLU A 229 -10.75 6.53 9.52
C GLU A 229 -11.47 6.58 10.87
N ALA A 230 -12.80 6.44 10.87
CA ALA A 230 -13.60 6.58 12.08
C ALA A 230 -13.50 5.35 13.00
N GLU A 231 -12.99 5.54 14.21
CA GLU A 231 -12.96 4.49 15.25
C GLU A 231 -14.35 4.10 15.77
N ALA A 232 -15.36 4.95 15.54
CA ALA A 232 -16.73 4.74 16.00
C ALA A 232 -17.75 5.19 14.94
N PRO A 233 -18.98 4.65 14.98
CA PRO A 233 -20.02 5.02 14.02
C PRO A 233 -20.29 6.53 13.96
N VAL A 234 -20.19 7.10 12.77
CA VAL A 234 -20.28 8.54 12.47
C VAL A 234 -21.72 8.93 12.20
N ARG A 235 -22.20 10.01 12.81
CA ARG A 235 -23.53 10.55 12.52
C ARG A 235 -23.58 11.13 11.11
N ARG A 236 -24.70 10.93 10.40
CA ARG A 236 -24.91 11.55 9.09
C ARG A 236 -24.74 13.07 9.13
N SER A 237 -25.23 13.71 10.19
CA SER A 237 -25.05 15.16 10.42
C SER A 237 -23.59 15.59 10.55
N ALA A 238 -22.73 14.74 11.13
CA ALA A 238 -21.30 15.00 11.24
C ALA A 238 -20.61 14.91 9.87
N LEU A 239 -20.97 13.93 9.04
CA LEU A 239 -20.49 13.84 7.65
C LEU A 239 -20.90 15.07 6.84
N ILE A 240 -22.17 15.49 6.94
CA ILE A 240 -22.66 16.72 6.28
C ILE A 240 -21.87 17.93 6.76
N ALA A 241 -21.62 18.07 8.07
CA ALA A 241 -20.85 19.16 8.62
C ALA A 241 -19.40 19.17 8.11
N ALA A 242 -18.77 18.00 7.95
CA ALA A 242 -17.45 17.86 7.37
C ALA A 242 -17.43 18.32 5.90
N VAL A 243 -18.44 17.96 5.10
CA VAL A 243 -18.57 18.43 3.71
C VAL A 243 -18.80 19.94 3.66
N CYS A 244 -19.64 20.50 4.54
CA CYS A 244 -19.82 21.95 4.65
C CYS A 244 -18.52 22.68 4.97
N ALA A 245 -17.69 22.12 5.85
CA ALA A 245 -16.39 22.70 6.18
C ALA A 245 -15.41 22.64 4.99
N ALA A 246 -15.45 21.55 4.20
CA ALA A 246 -14.63 21.39 3.00
C ALA A 246 -15.11 22.24 1.80
N MET A 247 -16.40 22.60 1.75
CA MET A 247 -17.04 23.36 0.68
C MET A 247 -17.82 24.58 1.22
N PRO A 248 -17.15 25.58 1.81
CA PRO A 248 -17.80 26.70 2.49
C PRO A 248 -18.66 27.59 1.58
N GLN A 249 -18.45 27.52 0.27
CA GLN A 249 -19.18 28.28 -0.76
C GLN A 249 -20.53 27.67 -1.16
N ALA A 250 -20.81 26.42 -0.80
CA ALA A 250 -22.04 25.73 -1.17
C ALA A 250 -23.12 25.85 -0.07
N GLU A 251 -24.40 25.87 -0.47
CA GLU A 251 -25.49 26.00 0.49
C GLU A 251 -25.71 24.71 1.30
N ALA A 252 -25.93 24.83 2.60
CA ALA A 252 -26.05 23.68 3.50
C ALA A 252 -27.23 22.73 3.16
N ALA A 253 -28.29 23.24 2.52
CA ALA A 253 -29.39 22.42 2.05
C ALA A 253 -28.97 21.53 0.86
N GLU A 254 -28.27 22.11 -0.11
CA GLU A 254 -27.72 21.39 -1.28
C GLU A 254 -26.70 20.34 -0.85
N ILE A 255 -25.80 20.68 0.08
CA ILE A 255 -24.81 19.73 0.61
C ILE A 255 -25.48 18.53 1.28
N ARG A 256 -26.59 18.74 1.99
CA ARG A 256 -27.33 17.65 2.64
C ARG A 256 -27.92 16.68 1.63
N GLU A 257 -28.54 17.21 0.57
CA GLU A 257 -29.11 16.39 -0.51
C GLU A 257 -28.00 15.65 -1.27
N MET A 258 -26.93 16.36 -1.64
CA MET A 258 -25.76 15.81 -2.31
C MET A 258 -25.09 14.69 -1.51
N THR A 259 -24.81 14.92 -0.21
CA THR A 259 -24.20 13.92 0.68
C THR A 259 -25.07 12.66 0.74
N THR A 260 -26.39 12.83 0.85
CA THR A 260 -27.32 11.69 0.87
C THR A 260 -27.28 10.94 -0.46
N ALA A 261 -27.31 11.64 -1.59
CA ALA A 261 -27.25 11.04 -2.92
C ALA A 261 -25.95 10.25 -3.13
N VAL A 262 -24.81 10.81 -2.73
CA VAL A 262 -23.50 10.15 -2.83
C VAL A 262 -23.43 8.88 -1.98
N LEU A 263 -23.93 8.90 -0.74
CA LEU A 263 -23.98 7.70 0.09
C LEU A 263 -24.83 6.59 -0.54
N ARG A 264 -25.96 6.95 -1.17
CA ARG A 264 -26.80 5.98 -1.88
C ARG A 264 -26.08 5.39 -3.10
N ASP A 265 -25.38 6.23 -3.85
CA ASP A 265 -24.61 5.82 -5.02
C ASP A 265 -23.47 4.87 -4.63
N LEU A 266 -22.72 5.17 -3.56
CA LEU A 266 -21.70 4.28 -3.02
C LEU A 266 -22.27 2.90 -2.63
N ILE A 267 -23.42 2.87 -1.94
CA ILE A 267 -24.11 1.62 -1.59
C ILE A 267 -24.51 0.84 -2.85
N ALA A 268 -25.02 1.52 -3.87
CA ALA A 268 -25.40 0.90 -5.14
C ALA A 268 -24.21 0.25 -5.87
N HIS A 269 -23.01 0.82 -5.69
CA HIS A 269 -21.74 0.28 -6.22
C HIS A 269 -21.04 -0.70 -5.26
N GLY A 270 -21.73 -1.18 -4.22
CA GLY A 270 -21.25 -2.28 -3.37
C GLY A 270 -20.64 -1.86 -2.03
N LEU A 271 -20.66 -0.57 -1.66
CA LEU A 271 -20.26 -0.16 -0.32
C LEU A 271 -21.21 -0.77 0.73
N ARG A 272 -20.64 -1.57 1.63
CA ARG A 272 -21.39 -2.14 2.75
C ARG A 272 -21.33 -1.17 3.94
N LEU A 273 -22.48 -0.61 4.32
CA LEU A 273 -22.64 0.23 5.51
C LEU A 273 -23.53 -0.44 6.55
N GLN A 274 -23.26 -0.16 7.83
CA GLN A 274 -24.20 -0.41 8.91
C GLN A 274 -24.79 0.93 9.37
N ALA A 275 -26.12 0.98 9.46
CA ALA A 275 -26.85 2.15 9.96
C ALA A 275 -27.59 1.78 11.26
N ARG A 276 -27.42 2.58 12.33
CA ARG A 276 -28.11 2.43 13.62
C ARG A 276 -28.68 3.75 14.13
#